data_AF-A0A4Y7RID0-F1
#
_entry.id   AF-A0A4Y7RID0-F1
#
_cell.length_a   1.000
_cell.length_b   1.000
_cell.length_c   1.000
_cell.angle_alpha   90.00
_cell.angle_beta   90.00
_cell.angle_gamma   90.00
#
_symmetry.space_group_name_H-M   'P 1'
#
loop_
_entity.id
_entity.type
_entity.pdbx_description
1 polymer ?
#
loop_
_entity_poly.entity_id
_entity_poly.type
_entity_poly.pdbx_seq_one_letter_code
_entity_poly.pdbx_strand_id
1 'polypeptide(L)'
;MEYGTVKPENRAEEKATFSLDEPADLRLLPYEEIWVTLYPFLLSRGYKLRPRYHPEWVPSWTGDPDTFAAFFSEDGVQSRPNLIDAEGADGSKVMLKRVDLEVEELDISLYVSSKPRSDDPRNCCVPILDVILIPACETHALIVMPLLYEHVHLPFRRVGELLEMGQQLSKCLEFLHENRIAHRDFCYYNIMIDPSRILPEGFHSWAPLAPPEGDGTSIAGSSGGAGGLCDRINTT
;
A
#
# COMPACT_ATOMS: atom_id res chain seq x y z
N MET A 1 -7.38 15.99 20.71
CA MET A 1 -7.02 15.08 19.63
C MET A 1 -8.12 14.05 19.56
N GLU A 2 -8.77 13.92 18.41
CA GLU A 2 -9.92 13.04 18.25
C GLU A 2 -9.48 11.71 17.63
N TYR A 3 -10.01 10.62 18.17
CA TYR A 3 -9.86 9.28 17.62
C TYR A 3 -11.23 8.80 17.16
N GLY A 4 -11.24 7.99 16.10
CA GLY A 4 -12.46 7.33 15.65
C GLY A 4 -12.90 6.26 16.64
N THR A 5 -14.20 5.98 16.65
CA THR A 5 -14.75 4.84 17.39
C THR A 5 -15.32 3.86 16.37
N VAL A 6 -14.92 2.59 16.48
CA VAL A 6 -15.48 1.52 15.64
C VAL A 6 -16.90 1.24 16.09
N LYS A 7 -17.86 1.40 15.18
CA LYS A 7 -19.26 1.04 15.41
C LYS A 7 -19.38 -0.47 15.70
N PRO A 8 -20.07 -0.90 16.76
CA PRO A 8 -20.22 -2.32 17.10
C PRO A 8 -20.75 -3.17 15.94
N GLU A 9 -21.71 -2.64 15.18
CA GLU A 9 -22.27 -3.28 13.99
C GLU A 9 -21.27 -3.45 12.84
N ASN A 10 -20.19 -2.67 12.80
CA ASN A 10 -19.16 -2.76 11.76
C ASN A 10 -18.04 -3.76 12.10
N ARG A 11 -18.06 -4.40 13.27
CA ARG A 11 -17.08 -5.41 13.67
C ARG A 11 -17.45 -6.76 13.07
N ALA A 12 -16.49 -7.44 12.47
CA ALA A 12 -16.67 -8.81 12.02
C ALA A 12 -16.87 -9.75 13.23
N GLU A 13 -17.77 -10.72 13.08
CA GLU A 13 -17.87 -11.81 14.05
C GLU A 13 -16.59 -12.64 14.03
N GLU A 14 -16.16 -13.10 15.21
CA GLU A 14 -14.89 -13.81 15.41
C GLU A 14 -14.79 -15.13 14.61
N LYS A 15 -15.91 -15.63 14.08
CA LYS A 15 -16.00 -16.80 13.22
C LYS A 15 -16.65 -16.40 11.89
N ALA A 16 -15.84 -16.19 10.86
CA ALA A 16 -16.34 -16.09 9.50
C ALA A 16 -16.95 -17.44 9.08
N THR A 17 -18.28 -17.57 9.16
CA THR A 17 -19.01 -18.66 8.52
C THR A 17 -19.24 -18.28 7.07
N PHE A 18 -18.51 -18.90 6.15
CA PHE A 18 -18.78 -18.77 4.72
C PHE A 18 -20.07 -19.55 4.40
N SER A 19 -21.11 -18.84 3.99
CA SER A 19 -22.38 -19.41 3.53
C SER A 19 -22.59 -19.00 2.08
N LEU A 20 -23.10 -19.93 1.26
CA LEU A 20 -23.57 -19.60 -0.08
C LEU A 20 -25.01 -19.07 -0.07
N ASP A 21 -25.71 -19.21 1.06
CA ASP A 21 -27.12 -18.88 1.22
C ASP A 21 -27.34 -17.56 1.98
N GLU A 22 -26.31 -17.04 2.68
CA GLU A 22 -26.37 -15.79 3.44
C GLU A 22 -25.46 -14.73 2.82
N PRO A 23 -25.87 -13.45 2.78
CA PRO A 23 -25.06 -12.38 2.23
C PRO A 23 -23.66 -12.32 2.84
N ALA A 24 -22.65 -12.17 2.00
CA ALA A 24 -21.28 -11.97 2.42
C ALA A 24 -21.21 -10.68 3.24
N ASP A 25 -20.74 -10.79 4.48
CA ASP A 25 -20.58 -9.63 5.36
C ASP A 25 -19.10 -9.35 5.63
N LEU A 26 -18.47 -8.54 4.77
CA LEU A 26 -17.06 -8.16 4.87
C LEU A 26 -16.84 -7.00 5.84
N ARG A 27 -17.33 -7.15 7.07
CA ARG A 27 -17.12 -6.21 8.19
C ARG A 27 -15.63 -6.07 8.54
N LEU A 28 -15.31 -5.12 9.43
CA LEU A 28 -13.94 -4.83 9.84
C LEU A 28 -13.38 -6.00 10.66
N LEU A 29 -12.25 -6.52 10.23
CA LEU A 29 -11.50 -7.50 11.01
C LEU A 29 -10.83 -6.81 12.23
N PRO A 30 -10.53 -7.55 13.31
CA PRO A 30 -9.96 -6.94 14.52
C PRO A 30 -8.69 -6.12 14.28
N TYR A 31 -7.85 -6.52 13.31
CA TYR A 31 -6.64 -5.78 12.97
C TYR A 31 -6.91 -4.49 12.17
N GLU A 32 -8.09 -4.32 11.59
CA GLU A 32 -8.47 -3.12 10.83
C GLU A 32 -8.99 -2.00 11.74
N GLU A 33 -9.43 -2.32 12.96
CA GLU A 33 -10.00 -1.36 13.91
C GLU A 33 -9.07 -0.20 14.25
N ILE A 34 -7.76 -0.44 14.23
CA ILE A 34 -6.75 0.59 14.47
C ILE A 34 -6.82 1.71 13.42
N TRP A 35 -7.12 1.37 12.17
CA TRP A 35 -7.19 2.35 11.07
C TRP A 35 -8.40 3.26 11.22
N VAL A 36 -9.54 2.73 11.67
CA VAL A 36 -10.71 3.54 12.04
C VAL A 36 -10.39 4.46 13.21
N THR A 37 -9.73 3.92 14.23
CA THR A 37 -9.35 4.67 15.42
C THR A 37 -8.42 5.84 15.06
N LEU A 38 -7.45 5.61 14.19
CA LEU A 38 -6.49 6.62 13.74
C LEU A 38 -7.03 7.54 12.64
N TYR A 39 -8.19 7.26 12.05
CA TYR A 39 -8.70 8.00 10.89
C TYR A 39 -8.76 9.52 11.11
N PRO A 40 -9.38 10.07 12.19
CA PRO A 40 -9.44 11.53 12.35
C PRO A 40 -8.07 12.18 12.55
N PHE A 41 -7.17 11.47 13.25
CA PHE A 41 -5.79 11.92 13.44
C PHE A 41 -5.02 11.98 12.12
N LEU A 42 -5.07 10.91 11.31
CA LEU A 42 -4.42 10.86 10.01
C LEU A 42 -5.00 11.91 9.04
N LEU A 43 -6.32 12.08 9.05
CA LEU A 43 -6.97 13.13 8.26
C LEU A 43 -6.47 14.53 8.67
N SER A 44 -6.32 14.80 9.97
CA SER A 44 -5.75 16.06 10.47
C SER A 44 -4.29 16.29 10.08
N ARG A 45 -3.56 15.21 9.75
CA ARG A 45 -2.19 15.23 9.23
C ARG A 45 -2.13 15.33 7.70
N GLY A 46 -3.28 15.36 7.03
CA GLY A 46 -3.39 15.45 5.57
C GLY A 46 -3.38 14.10 4.86
N TYR A 47 -3.62 12.99 5.56
CA TYR A 47 -3.71 11.66 4.97
C TYR A 47 -5.12 11.10 5.12
N LYS A 48 -5.85 11.04 4.01
CA LYS A 48 -7.23 10.53 3.96
C LYS A 48 -7.21 9.04 3.60
N LEU A 49 -7.70 8.20 4.52
CA LEU A 49 -7.88 6.77 4.25
C LEU A 49 -9.13 6.50 3.41
N ARG A 50 -9.24 5.28 2.88
CA ARG A 50 -10.41 4.80 2.14
C ARG A 50 -11.71 4.87 2.96
N PRO A 51 -12.89 4.99 2.33
CA PRO A 51 -14.18 5.11 3.02
C PRO A 51 -14.46 4.02 4.06
N ARG A 52 -14.01 2.78 3.81
CA ARG A 52 -14.09 1.63 4.73
C ARG A 52 -13.61 1.96 6.15
N TYR A 53 -12.58 2.80 6.27
CA TYR A 53 -11.96 3.14 7.55
C TYR A 53 -12.52 4.42 8.19
N HIS A 54 -13.50 5.07 7.56
CA HIS A 54 -14.15 6.23 8.14
C HIS A 54 -14.97 5.83 9.38
N PRO A 55 -14.93 6.57 10.51
CA PRO A 55 -15.71 6.23 11.71
C PRO A 55 -17.21 6.11 11.47
N GLU A 56 -17.72 6.92 10.53
CA GLU A 56 -19.12 6.88 10.09
C GLU A 56 -19.41 5.91 8.93
N TRP A 57 -18.47 5.02 8.56
CA TRP A 57 -18.66 4.08 7.46
C TRP A 57 -19.93 3.24 7.62
N VAL A 58 -20.65 3.09 6.51
CA VAL A 58 -21.77 2.16 6.35
C VAL A 58 -21.40 1.29 5.15
N PRO A 59 -21.36 -0.04 5.29
CA PRO A 59 -21.01 -0.92 4.18
C PRO A 59 -21.94 -0.71 2.99
N SER A 60 -21.36 -0.55 1.80
CA SER A 60 -22.12 -0.28 0.57
C SER A 60 -23.13 -1.37 0.21
N TRP A 61 -22.85 -2.62 0.58
CA TRP A 61 -23.74 -3.78 0.40
C TRP A 61 -24.88 -3.86 1.41
N THR A 62 -25.04 -2.88 2.32
CA THR A 62 -26.11 -2.89 3.31
C THR A 62 -27.49 -2.82 2.62
N GLY A 63 -28.25 -3.91 2.69
CA GLY A 63 -29.57 -4.01 2.06
C GLY A 63 -29.54 -4.39 0.58
N ASP A 64 -28.38 -4.76 0.05
CA ASP A 64 -28.25 -5.32 -1.29
C ASP A 64 -28.79 -6.77 -1.31
N PRO A 65 -29.68 -7.13 -2.26
CA PRO A 65 -30.18 -8.50 -2.38
C PRO A 65 -29.15 -9.50 -2.93
N ASP A 66 -28.04 -9.06 -3.53
CA ASP A 66 -26.99 -9.94 -4.03
C ASP A 66 -26.10 -10.44 -2.88
N THR A 67 -26.11 -11.75 -2.66
CA THR A 67 -25.31 -12.44 -1.66
C THR A 67 -23.81 -12.14 -1.78
N PHE A 68 -23.31 -11.80 -2.97
CA PHE A 68 -21.90 -11.55 -3.22
C PHE A 68 -21.54 -10.05 -3.32
N ALA A 69 -22.50 -9.13 -3.12
CA ALA A 69 -22.29 -7.69 -3.29
C ALA A 69 -21.04 -7.15 -2.59
N ALA A 70 -20.77 -7.62 -1.36
CA ALA A 70 -19.60 -7.20 -0.59
C ALA A 70 -18.26 -7.51 -1.31
N PHE A 71 -18.15 -8.64 -2.01
CA PHE A 71 -16.93 -9.02 -2.73
C PHE A 71 -16.66 -8.15 -3.97
N PHE A 72 -17.69 -7.50 -4.50
CA PHE A 72 -17.60 -6.63 -5.69
C PHE A 72 -17.57 -5.14 -5.34
N SER A 73 -17.61 -4.82 -4.04
CA SER A 73 -17.62 -3.45 -3.55
C SER A 73 -16.21 -3.00 -3.17
N GLU A 74 -15.83 -1.77 -3.54
CA GLU A 74 -14.51 -1.19 -3.21
C GLU A 74 -14.26 -1.20 -1.69
N ASP A 75 -15.26 -0.81 -0.91
CA ASP A 75 -15.20 -0.79 0.55
C ASP A 75 -15.24 -2.19 1.19
N GLY A 76 -15.36 -3.26 0.38
CA GLY A 76 -15.15 -4.65 0.77
C GLY A 76 -13.68 -5.07 0.74
N VAL A 77 -12.81 -4.31 0.06
CA VAL A 77 -11.39 -4.64 -0.09
C VAL A 77 -10.61 -4.31 1.18
N GLN A 78 -10.02 -5.34 1.79
CA GLN A 78 -9.28 -5.24 3.04
C GLN A 78 -7.81 -4.87 2.83
N SER A 79 -7.24 -4.12 3.76
CA SER A 79 -5.81 -3.82 3.81
C SER A 79 -5.04 -4.89 4.61
N ARG A 80 -3.71 -4.95 4.47
CA ARG A 80 -2.87 -5.82 5.33
C ARG A 80 -2.83 -5.29 6.78
N PRO A 81 -2.53 -6.14 7.78
CA PRO A 81 -2.55 -5.73 9.19
C PRO A 81 -1.65 -4.54 9.55
N ASN A 82 -0.51 -4.39 8.87
CA ASN A 82 0.50 -3.37 9.16
C ASN A 82 0.68 -2.36 8.01
N LEU A 83 -0.18 -2.36 6.99
CA LEU A 83 -0.01 -1.55 5.80
C LEU A 83 -1.38 -1.12 5.27
N ILE A 84 -1.55 0.18 5.03
CA ILE A 84 -2.79 0.78 4.50
C ILE A 84 -2.46 1.82 3.45
N ASP A 85 -3.33 2.02 2.48
CA ASP A 85 -3.24 3.08 1.49
C ASP A 85 -3.95 4.37 1.94
N ALA A 86 -3.46 5.51 1.49
CA ALA A 86 -4.07 6.81 1.75
C ALA A 86 -3.85 7.78 0.59
N GLU A 87 -4.68 8.82 0.56
CA GLU A 87 -4.50 9.99 -0.29
C GLU A 87 -3.93 11.14 0.55
N GLY A 88 -2.80 11.69 0.11
CA GLY A 88 -2.21 12.90 0.68
C GLY A 88 -3.02 14.15 0.31
N ALA A 89 -2.88 15.22 1.09
CA ALA A 89 -3.59 16.47 0.86
C ALA A 89 -3.26 17.14 -0.49
N ASP A 90 -2.15 16.77 -1.11
CA ASP A 90 -1.73 17.16 -2.46
C ASP A 90 -2.29 16.25 -3.57
N GLY A 91 -3.11 15.26 -3.22
CA GLY A 91 -3.66 14.25 -4.13
C GLY A 91 -2.72 13.08 -4.41
N SER A 92 -1.53 13.04 -3.80
CA SER A 92 -0.62 11.91 -3.96
C SER A 92 -1.20 10.62 -3.35
N LYS A 93 -0.97 9.49 -4.01
CA LYS A 93 -1.32 8.17 -3.47
C LYS A 93 -0.12 7.60 -2.72
N VAL A 94 -0.33 7.23 -1.46
CA VAL A 94 0.74 6.79 -0.55
C VAL A 94 0.35 5.53 0.21
N MET A 95 1.35 4.85 0.74
CA MET A 95 1.20 3.73 1.67
C MET A 95 1.70 4.14 3.06
N LEU A 96 0.91 3.84 4.08
CA LEU A 96 1.25 4.01 5.48
C LEU A 96 1.57 2.63 6.05
N LYS A 97 2.83 2.40 6.42
CA LYS A 97 3.28 1.16 7.06
C LYS A 97 3.49 1.41 8.55
N ARG A 98 2.88 0.56 9.37
CA ARG A 98 3.16 0.52 10.81
C ARG A 98 4.47 -0.22 11.04
N VAL A 99 5.41 0.45 11.70
CA VAL A 99 6.74 -0.06 12.03
C VAL A 99 6.96 -0.06 13.54
N ASP A 100 7.71 -1.03 14.02
CA ASP A 100 8.15 -1.12 15.40
C ASP A 100 9.35 -0.18 15.61
N LEU A 101 9.37 0.54 16.73
CA LEU A 101 10.42 1.49 17.09
C LEU A 101 11.64 0.83 17.76
N GLU A 102 11.52 -0.40 18.22
CA GLU A 102 12.63 -1.15 18.84
C GLU A 102 13.52 -1.84 17.79
N VAL A 103 13.07 -1.95 16.54
CA VAL A 103 13.81 -2.59 15.44
C VAL A 103 14.46 -1.56 14.53
N GLU A 104 15.59 -1.94 13.93
CA GLU A 104 16.42 -1.06 13.08
C GLU A 104 15.76 -0.70 11.74
N GLU A 105 14.57 -1.22 11.41
CA GLU A 105 13.89 -0.99 10.13
C GLU A 105 13.67 0.50 9.86
N LEU A 106 13.16 1.24 10.86
CA LEU A 106 12.92 2.67 10.73
C LEU A 106 14.22 3.45 10.53
N ASP A 107 15.24 3.14 11.35
CA ASP A 107 16.54 3.81 11.31
C ASP A 107 17.24 3.59 9.97
N ILE A 108 17.24 2.36 9.45
CA ILE A 108 17.81 2.03 8.14
C ILE A 108 17.05 2.77 7.03
N SER A 109 15.71 2.74 7.07
CA SER A 109 14.87 3.39 6.06
C SER A 109 15.07 4.90 6.02
N LEU A 110 15.17 5.54 7.18
CA LEU A 110 15.49 6.96 7.31
C LEU A 110 16.94 7.26 6.85
N TYR A 111 17.88 6.39 7.20
CA TYR A 111 19.28 6.53 6.81
C TYR A 111 19.42 6.59 5.28
N VAL A 112 18.83 5.63 4.56
CA VAL A 112 18.91 5.56 3.09
C VAL A 112 18.08 6.64 2.40
N SER A 113 17.02 7.14 3.04
CA SER A 113 16.18 8.23 2.53
C SER A 113 16.78 9.63 2.77
N SER A 114 17.76 9.74 3.66
CA SER A 114 18.39 11.02 4.01
C SER A 114 19.52 11.43 3.04
N LYS A 115 19.72 12.74 2.86
CA LYS A 115 20.84 13.24 2.05
C LYS A 115 22.19 12.91 2.71
N PRO A 116 23.26 12.66 1.91
CA PRO A 116 23.29 12.65 0.45
C PRO A 116 22.83 11.32 -0.19
N ARG A 117 22.45 10.32 0.61
CA ARG A 117 22.18 8.94 0.15
C ARG A 117 20.96 8.86 -0.76
N SER A 118 19.93 9.67 -0.52
CA SER A 118 18.78 9.76 -1.42
C SER A 118 19.09 10.41 -2.77
N ASP A 119 20.18 11.17 -2.88
CA ASP A 119 20.64 11.76 -4.15
C ASP A 119 21.54 10.79 -4.96
N ASP A 120 21.95 9.63 -4.39
CA ASP A 120 22.72 8.61 -5.12
C ASP A 120 21.79 7.87 -6.10
N PRO A 121 22.04 7.92 -7.43
CA PRO A 121 21.20 7.27 -8.43
C PRO A 121 21.20 5.74 -8.36
N ARG A 122 22.14 5.13 -7.61
CA ARG A 122 22.16 3.69 -7.35
C ARG A 122 21.19 3.29 -6.23
N ASN A 123 20.79 4.24 -5.39
CA ASN A 123 19.85 3.99 -4.31
C ASN A 123 18.44 3.76 -4.87
N CYS A 124 18.03 2.49 -4.82
CA CYS A 124 16.71 2.04 -5.20
C CYS A 124 15.88 1.66 -3.96
N CYS A 125 16.24 2.09 -2.75
CA CYS A 125 15.36 1.86 -1.60
C CYS A 125 14.08 2.69 -1.73
N VAL A 126 12.95 2.15 -1.29
CA VAL A 126 11.71 2.92 -1.21
C VAL A 126 11.93 4.15 -0.31
N PRO A 127 11.66 5.37 -0.80
CA PRO A 127 11.91 6.58 -0.03
C PRO A 127 10.85 6.75 1.07
N ILE A 128 11.29 7.21 2.24
CA ILE A 128 10.41 7.65 3.32
C ILE A 128 10.04 9.12 3.09
N LEU A 129 8.75 9.38 2.89
CA LEU A 129 8.19 10.71 2.62
C LEU A 129 7.88 11.48 3.91
N ASP A 130 7.39 10.78 4.92
CA ASP A 130 7.03 11.34 6.23
C ASP A 130 7.07 10.23 7.31
N VAL A 131 7.20 10.63 8.57
CA VAL A 131 7.10 9.74 9.74
C VAL A 131 6.08 10.33 10.69
N ILE A 132 5.04 9.55 10.98
CA ILE A 132 3.94 9.92 11.85
C ILE A 132 4.05 9.14 13.16
N LEU A 133 4.35 9.86 14.23
CA LEU A 133 4.31 9.29 15.58
C LEU A 133 2.85 9.08 16.00
N ILE A 134 2.52 7.86 16.43
CA ILE A 134 1.18 7.54 16.90
C ILE A 134 1.04 8.07 18.34
N PRO A 135 0.09 8.97 18.62
CA PRO A 135 -0.02 9.56 19.94
C PRO A 135 -0.37 8.49 20.99
N ALA A 136 0.27 8.59 22.16
CA ALA A 136 0.21 7.60 23.24
C ALA A 136 0.69 6.18 22.88
N CYS A 137 1.41 6.00 21.76
CA CYS A 137 2.09 4.77 21.41
C CYS A 137 3.60 5.00 21.38
N GLU A 138 4.33 4.34 22.26
CA GLU A 138 5.80 4.47 22.37
C GLU A 138 6.54 3.35 21.62
N THR A 139 5.81 2.36 21.10
CA THR A 139 6.39 1.17 20.47
C THR A 139 6.29 1.17 18.95
N HIS A 140 5.43 1.99 18.36
CA HIS A 140 5.21 1.99 16.91
C HIS A 140 5.05 3.40 16.35
N ALA A 141 5.48 3.56 15.10
CA ALA A 141 5.20 4.71 14.26
C ALA A 141 4.59 4.27 12.93
N LEU A 142 4.10 5.23 12.16
CA LEU A 142 3.75 5.02 10.76
C LEU A 142 4.79 5.71 9.88
N ILE A 143 5.31 4.99 8.90
CA ILE A 143 6.10 5.59 7.81
C ILE A 143 5.21 5.77 6.58
N VAL A 144 5.36 6.91 5.92
CA VAL A 144 4.67 7.22 4.67
C VAL A 144 5.62 6.96 3.51
N MET A 145 5.17 6.14 2.57
CA MET A 145 5.91 5.71 1.39
C MET A 145 5.08 5.99 0.14
N PRO A 146 5.69 6.19 -1.03
CA PRO A 146 4.93 6.28 -2.27
C PRO A 146 4.16 4.98 -2.54
N LEU A 147 2.96 5.09 -3.13
CA LEU A 147 2.27 3.93 -3.69
C LEU A 147 3.04 3.45 -4.93
N LEU A 148 3.56 2.23 -4.87
CA LEU A 148 4.33 1.61 -5.94
C LEU A 148 3.65 0.34 -6.43
N TYR A 149 3.99 -0.07 -7.65
CA TYR A 149 3.42 -1.24 -8.30
C TYR A 149 4.30 -2.47 -8.10
N GLU A 150 3.72 -3.60 -7.71
CA GLU A 150 4.46 -4.85 -7.59
C GLU A 150 4.89 -5.31 -8.98
N HIS A 151 6.20 -5.49 -9.19
CA HIS A 151 6.72 -5.84 -10.53
C HIS A 151 6.20 -7.17 -11.06
N VAL A 152 5.71 -8.04 -10.16
CA VAL A 152 5.21 -9.38 -10.45
C VAL A 152 4.00 -9.37 -11.38
N HIS A 153 3.26 -8.27 -11.39
CA HIS A 153 2.10 -8.06 -12.26
C HIS A 153 2.47 -7.53 -13.64
N LEU A 154 3.76 -7.20 -13.87
CA LEU A 154 4.24 -6.72 -15.17
C LEU A 154 4.95 -7.85 -15.94
N PRO A 155 4.40 -8.29 -17.08
CA PRO A 155 5.11 -9.23 -17.93
C PRO A 155 6.28 -8.52 -18.64
N PHE A 156 7.49 -9.07 -18.55
CA PHE A 156 8.59 -8.65 -19.42
C PHE A 156 8.25 -8.96 -20.88
N ARG A 157 8.26 -7.94 -21.73
CA ARG A 157 8.01 -8.06 -23.17
C ARG A 157 9.31 -8.17 -23.96
N ARG A 158 10.43 -7.69 -23.40
CA ARG A 158 11.75 -7.67 -24.05
C ARG A 158 12.86 -8.07 -23.10
N VAL A 159 13.88 -8.76 -23.61
CA VAL A 159 15.08 -9.12 -22.84
C VAL A 159 15.78 -7.88 -22.27
N GLY A 160 15.74 -6.75 -22.98
CA GLY A 160 16.29 -5.48 -22.51
C GLY A 160 15.71 -5.03 -21.16
N GLU A 161 14.41 -5.22 -20.94
CA GLU A 161 13.71 -4.83 -19.71
C GLU A 161 14.20 -5.63 -18.50
N LEU A 162 14.44 -6.93 -18.71
CA LEU A 162 15.02 -7.81 -17.69
C LEU A 162 16.47 -7.41 -17.37
N LEU A 163 17.26 -7.08 -18.39
CA LEU A 163 18.64 -6.65 -18.21
C LEU A 163 18.73 -5.29 -17.50
N GLU A 164 17.85 -4.35 -17.84
CA GLU A 164 17.72 -3.05 -17.18
C GLU A 164 17.34 -3.22 -15.71
N MET A 165 16.35 -4.08 -15.41
CA MET A 165 16.01 -4.41 -14.03
C MET A 165 17.19 -5.01 -13.28
N GLY A 166 17.85 -6.02 -13.84
CA GLY A 166 19.03 -6.64 -13.23
C GLY A 166 20.14 -5.63 -12.95
N GLN A 167 20.35 -4.66 -13.85
CA GLN A 167 21.35 -3.61 -13.67
C GLN A 167 20.98 -2.65 -12.53
N GLN A 168 19.72 -2.21 -12.44
CA GLN A 168 19.25 -1.35 -11.34
C GLN A 168 19.38 -2.06 -9.99
N LEU A 169 18.92 -3.32 -9.89
CA LEU A 169 19.02 -4.13 -8.67
C LEU A 169 20.48 -4.35 -8.24
N SER A 170 21.37 -4.65 -9.20
CA SER A 170 22.81 -4.83 -8.89
C SER A 170 23.45 -3.56 -8.34
N LYS A 171 23.12 -2.39 -8.91
CA LYS A 171 23.57 -1.08 -8.41
C LYS A 171 23.03 -0.78 -7.02
N CYS A 172 21.77 -1.12 -6.76
CA CYS A 172 21.17 -0.95 -5.43
C CYS A 172 21.90 -1.81 -4.38
N LEU A 173 22.24 -3.06 -4.71
CA LEU A 173 23.01 -3.93 -3.82
C LEU A 173 24.41 -3.38 -3.56
N GLU A 174 25.10 -2.86 -4.58
CA GLU A 174 26.38 -2.18 -4.41
C GLU A 174 26.25 -1.00 -3.43
N PHE A 175 25.27 -0.13 -3.65
CA PHE A 175 24.97 1.00 -2.76
C PHE A 175 24.71 0.55 -1.32
N LEU A 176 23.87 -0.46 -1.11
CA LEU A 176 23.57 -0.98 0.24
C LEU A 176 24.84 -1.51 0.92
N HIS A 177 25.64 -2.30 0.20
CA HIS A 177 26.86 -2.89 0.75
C HIS A 177 27.94 -1.83 1.06
N GLU A 178 28.07 -0.78 0.24
CA GLU A 178 28.95 0.36 0.53
C GLU A 178 28.54 1.08 1.83
N ASN A 179 27.23 1.13 2.11
CA ASN A 179 26.67 1.68 3.35
C ASN A 179 26.60 0.64 4.49
N ARG A 180 27.19 -0.56 4.31
CA ARG A 180 27.22 -1.67 5.28
C ARG A 180 25.84 -2.19 5.68
N ILE A 181 24.88 -2.10 4.77
CA ILE A 181 23.52 -2.62 4.95
C ILE A 181 23.39 -3.91 4.14
N ALA A 182 22.86 -4.96 4.76
CA ALA A 182 22.46 -6.18 4.07
C ALA A 182 20.93 -6.24 4.03
N HIS A 183 20.34 -6.35 2.84
CA HIS A 183 18.87 -6.40 2.69
C HIS A 183 18.26 -7.67 3.30
N ARG A 184 18.97 -8.80 3.23
CA ARG A 184 18.63 -10.12 3.81
C ARG A 184 17.34 -10.79 3.31
N ASP A 185 16.49 -10.07 2.58
CA ASP A 185 15.27 -10.58 1.94
C ASP A 185 15.08 -9.96 0.55
N PHE A 186 16.12 -9.96 -0.26
CA PHE A 186 16.07 -9.41 -1.62
C PHE A 186 15.40 -10.43 -2.56
N CYS A 187 14.06 -10.45 -2.57
CA CYS A 187 13.27 -11.45 -3.27
C CYS A 187 12.24 -10.83 -4.23
N TYR A 188 11.61 -11.71 -5.02
CA TYR A 188 10.62 -11.35 -6.03
C TYR A 188 9.42 -10.56 -5.48
N TYR A 189 9.09 -10.67 -4.19
CA TYR A 189 7.95 -9.94 -3.61
C TYR A 189 8.31 -8.56 -3.05
N ASN A 190 9.61 -8.21 -3.00
CA ASN A 190 10.11 -6.96 -2.43
C ASN A 190 10.62 -5.99 -3.50
N ILE A 191 10.32 -6.25 -4.77
CA ILE A 191 10.70 -5.40 -5.91
C ILE A 191 9.45 -4.69 -6.43
N MET A 192 9.49 -3.37 -6.34
CA MET A 192 8.42 -2.44 -6.66
C MET A 192 8.83 -1.54 -7.83
N ILE A 193 7.88 -0.99 -8.58
CA ILE A 193 8.13 -0.12 -9.73
C ILE A 193 7.30 1.15 -9.58
N ASP A 194 7.87 2.30 -9.96
CA ASP A 194 7.10 3.53 -10.14
C ASP A 194 6.13 3.38 -11.33
N PRO A 195 4.81 3.34 -11.09
CA PRO A 195 3.84 3.06 -12.14
C PRO A 195 3.52 4.27 -13.01
N SER A 196 3.98 5.48 -12.68
CA SER A 196 3.50 6.73 -13.27
C SER A 196 3.60 6.79 -14.80
N ARG A 197 4.53 6.05 -15.40
CA ARG A 197 4.72 5.98 -16.86
C ARG A 197 4.06 4.77 -17.51
N ILE A 198 4.02 3.62 -16.82
CA ILE A 198 3.41 2.38 -17.35
C ILE A 198 1.89 2.39 -17.20
N LEU A 199 1.40 2.95 -16.09
CA LEU A 199 -0.01 3.05 -15.71
C LEU A 199 -0.34 4.50 -15.38
N PRO A 200 -0.38 5.40 -16.38
CA PRO A 200 -0.64 6.83 -16.16
C PRO A 200 -2.05 7.10 -15.61
N GLU A 201 -2.99 6.19 -15.83
CA GLU A 201 -4.35 6.24 -15.27
C GLU A 201 -4.40 5.74 -13.82
N GLY A 202 -3.31 5.18 -13.29
CA GLY A 202 -3.22 4.60 -11.95
C GLY A 202 -3.71 3.15 -11.88
N PHE A 203 -3.83 2.65 -10.65
CA PHE A 203 -4.27 1.29 -10.33
C PHE A 203 -4.82 1.25 -8.89
N HIS A 204 -5.60 0.22 -8.56
CA HIS A 204 -6.07 0.01 -7.20
C HIS A 204 -4.96 -0.59 -6.31
N SER A 205 -4.71 0.00 -5.15
CA SER A 205 -3.63 -0.34 -4.21
C SER A 205 -3.63 -1.81 -3.75
N TRP A 206 -4.82 -2.39 -3.56
CA TRP A 206 -5.01 -3.76 -3.10
C TRP A 206 -5.52 -4.73 -4.18
N ALA A 207 -5.76 -4.21 -5.38
CA ALA A 207 -6.20 -4.99 -6.53
C ALA A 207 -5.47 -4.48 -7.78
N PRO A 208 -4.17 -4.78 -7.96
CA PRO A 208 -3.32 -4.10 -8.95
C PRO A 208 -3.72 -4.28 -10.42
N LEU A 209 -4.68 -5.16 -10.71
CA LEU A 209 -5.26 -5.38 -12.04
C LEU A 209 -6.60 -4.64 -12.25
N ALA A 210 -7.13 -3.98 -11.21
CA ALA A 210 -8.35 -3.19 -11.27
C ALA A 210 -8.05 -1.70 -11.49
N PRO A 211 -9.01 -0.94 -12.05
CA PRO A 211 -8.92 0.52 -12.12
C PRO A 211 -8.74 1.15 -10.72
N PRO A 212 -8.21 2.38 -10.61
CA PRO A 212 -7.98 3.05 -9.32
C PRO A 212 -9.18 3.07 -8.38
N GLU A 213 -10.40 3.14 -8.93
CA GLU A 213 -11.67 3.22 -8.19
C GLU A 213 -12.21 1.85 -7.74
N GLY A 214 -11.57 0.74 -8.12
CA GLY A 214 -11.90 -0.60 -7.63
C GLY A 214 -13.17 -1.25 -8.20
N ASP A 215 -13.77 -0.72 -9.27
CA ASP A 215 -15.02 -1.25 -9.83
C ASP A 215 -14.80 -2.58 -10.61
N GLY A 216 -15.26 -3.69 -10.04
CA GLY A 216 -15.15 -5.03 -10.63
C GLY A 216 -15.94 -5.29 -11.93
N THR A 217 -16.47 -4.25 -12.58
CA THR A 217 -17.26 -4.38 -13.82
C THR A 217 -16.48 -4.12 -15.10
N SER A 218 -15.24 -3.64 -15.00
CA SER A 218 -14.40 -3.42 -16.18
C SER A 218 -13.10 -4.21 -16.08
N ILE A 219 -13.10 -5.41 -16.67
CA ILE A 219 -11.86 -5.98 -17.20
C ILE A 219 -11.55 -5.14 -18.45
N ALA A 220 -11.09 -3.90 -18.23
CA ALA A 220 -10.55 -3.11 -19.31
C ALA A 220 -9.28 -3.83 -19.75
N GLY A 221 -9.35 -4.48 -20.91
CA GLY A 221 -8.17 -4.90 -21.64
C GLY A 221 -7.35 -3.66 -21.96
N SER A 222 -6.47 -3.26 -21.05
CA SER A 222 -5.54 -2.18 -21.29
C SER A 222 -4.45 -2.74 -22.23
N SER A 223 -4.69 -2.59 -23.53
CA SER A 223 -3.62 -2.49 -24.51
C SER A 223 -2.87 -1.19 -24.25
N GLY A 224 -2.10 -1.16 -23.16
CA GLY A 224 -1.17 -0.09 -22.81
C GLY A 224 0.01 -0.09 -23.78
N GLY A 225 0.12 1.00 -24.52
CA GLY A 225 1.09 1.26 -25.57
C GLY A 225 2.55 1.14 -25.12
N ALA A 226 3.42 1.08 -26.13
CA ALA A 226 4.84 0.78 -26.00
C ALA A 226 5.62 1.78 -25.14
N GLY A 227 5.80 1.48 -23.85
CA GLY A 227 6.93 1.94 -23.04
C GLY A 227 7.75 0.72 -22.64
N GLY A 228 9.05 0.70 -22.94
CA GLY A 228 9.96 -0.25 -22.30
C GLY A 228 10.09 0.07 -20.81
N LEU A 229 10.61 -0.87 -20.03
CA LEU A 229 10.84 -0.79 -18.59
C LEU A 229 11.96 0.23 -18.23
N CYS A 230 11.76 1.50 -18.59
CA CYS A 230 12.66 2.63 -18.30
C CYS A 230 12.39 3.25 -16.91
N ASP A 231 11.61 2.56 -16.06
CA ASP A 231 11.11 3.10 -14.81
C ASP A 231 12.00 2.71 -13.63
N ARG A 232 11.98 3.57 -12.61
CA ARG A 232 12.78 3.39 -11.40
C ARG A 232 12.22 2.21 -10.62
N ILE A 233 13.05 1.20 -10.45
CA ILE A 233 12.76 0.08 -9.55
C ILE A 233 13.06 0.53 -8.13
N ASN A 234 12.25 0.07 -7.20
CA ASN A 234 12.46 0.26 -5.78
C ASN A 234 12.45 -1.10 -5.06
N THR A 235 13.17 -1.18 -3.95
CA THR A 235 13.22 -2.35 -3.06
C THR A 235 12.76 -1.93 -1.67
N THR A 236 11.84 -2.71 -1.09
CA THR A 236 11.26 -2.51 0.24
C THR A 236 12.08 -3.18 1.33
#